data_AF-M2VU38-F1
#
_entry.id   AF-M2VU38-F1
#
_cell.length_a   1.000
_cell.length_b   1.000
_cell.length_c   1.000
_cell.angle_alpha   90.00
_cell.angle_beta   90.00
_cell.angle_gamma   90.00
#
_symmetry.space_group_name_H-M   'P 1'
#
loop_
_entity.id
_entity.type
_entity.pdbx_description
1 polymer ?
#
loop_
_entity_poly.entity_id
_entity_poly.type
_entity_poly.pdbx_seq_one_letter_code
_entity_poly.pdbx_strand_id
1 'polypeptide(L)'
;MTTAHRPTWNPAKGGNEQGGFRLNVPSAKVSARDMPGHLHLKERGKGQGAPEDLEGRDLKRELEEKEQQHRKKTKIEELKEYADEDVDADVWLDEDTDEQEEGGQVENGEEEEEEDSNDEEEDELLKELERIKREREEERRRKEEEERAKQESLELERAMRGNPLLNEMG
;
A
#
# COMPACT_ATOMS: atom_id res chain seq x y z
N MET A 1 -43.76 -40.69 28.90
CA MET A 1 -44.24 -39.48 28.20
C MET A 1 -43.33 -39.23 27.01
N THR A 2 -43.87 -39.06 25.80
CA THR A 2 -43.09 -38.70 24.62
C THR A 2 -43.13 -37.19 24.42
N THR A 3 -41.98 -36.53 24.27
CA THR A 3 -41.89 -35.06 24.10
C THR A 3 -41.89 -34.70 22.61
N ALA A 4 -42.90 -33.94 22.17
CA ALA A 4 -42.99 -33.44 20.79
C ALA A 4 -42.00 -32.31 20.49
N HIS A 5 -41.54 -31.61 21.53
CA HIS A 5 -40.55 -30.53 21.43
C HIS A 5 -39.16 -31.11 21.18
N ARG A 6 -38.55 -30.74 20.06
CA ARG A 6 -37.21 -31.17 19.64
C ARG A 6 -36.42 -29.99 19.07
N PRO A 7 -35.10 -29.92 19.28
CA PRO A 7 -34.27 -28.88 18.66
C PRO A 7 -34.20 -29.08 17.14
N THR A 8 -34.00 -27.98 16.43
CA THR A 8 -33.71 -27.98 14.99
C THR A 8 -32.21 -28.11 14.77
N TRP A 9 -31.74 -29.27 14.32
CA TRP A 9 -30.32 -29.50 14.00
C TRP A 9 -29.91 -28.95 12.64
N ASN A 10 -30.84 -28.95 11.68
CA ASN A 10 -30.65 -28.41 10.34
C ASN A 10 -31.59 -27.24 10.12
N PRO A 11 -31.10 -26.09 9.59
CA PRO A 11 -31.96 -24.96 9.26
C PRO A 11 -32.82 -25.27 8.03
N ALA A 12 -33.91 -24.53 7.87
CA ALA A 12 -34.70 -24.56 6.65
C ALA A 12 -33.86 -24.04 5.48
N LYS A 13 -33.76 -24.82 4.40
CA LYS A 13 -33.04 -24.41 3.19
C LYS A 13 -33.99 -23.63 2.28
N GLY A 14 -33.56 -22.43 1.86
CA GLY A 14 -34.25 -21.67 0.82
C GLY A 14 -34.32 -22.48 -0.48
N GLY A 15 -35.45 -22.42 -1.16
CA GLY A 15 -35.72 -23.22 -2.34
C GLY A 15 -37.14 -22.97 -2.82
N ASN A 16 -37.78 -24.00 -3.36
CA ASN A 16 -39.01 -23.85 -4.12
C ASN A 16 -40.19 -23.23 -3.33
N GLU A 17 -40.29 -23.32 -2.00
CA GLU A 17 -41.60 -23.17 -1.34
C GLU A 17 -42.23 -21.76 -1.33
N GLN A 18 -41.44 -20.71 -1.14
CA GLN A 18 -41.87 -19.31 -1.25
C GLN A 18 -40.62 -18.44 -1.38
N GLY A 19 -40.56 -17.60 -2.41
CA GLY A 19 -39.39 -16.76 -2.70
C GLY A 19 -38.24 -17.47 -3.43
N GLY A 20 -38.38 -18.75 -3.77
CA GLY A 20 -37.51 -19.42 -4.74
C GLY A 20 -38.14 -19.51 -6.13
N PHE A 21 -37.33 -19.99 -7.08
CA PHE A 21 -37.62 -20.13 -8.51
C PHE A 21 -38.71 -21.18 -8.82
N ARG A 22 -39.89 -21.12 -8.17
CA ARG A 22 -41.07 -21.90 -8.57
C ARG A 22 -41.63 -21.27 -9.84
N LEU A 23 -41.18 -21.77 -10.99
CA LEU A 23 -41.62 -21.36 -12.32
C LEU A 23 -43.07 -21.79 -12.65
N ASN A 24 -43.68 -22.69 -11.87
CA ASN A 24 -44.81 -23.47 -12.39
C ASN A 24 -46.22 -23.04 -11.97
N VAL A 25 -46.43 -22.25 -10.90
CA VAL A 25 -47.74 -21.59 -10.65
C VAL A 25 -47.55 -20.32 -9.78
N PRO A 26 -47.66 -19.10 -10.34
CA PRO A 26 -47.66 -17.89 -9.52
C PRO A 26 -48.91 -17.85 -8.63
N SER A 27 -48.73 -17.56 -7.34
CA SER A 27 -49.86 -17.34 -6.43
C SER A 27 -50.43 -15.94 -6.63
N ALA A 28 -51.76 -15.80 -6.58
CA ALA A 28 -52.44 -14.49 -6.58
C ALA A 28 -52.40 -13.77 -5.22
N LYS A 29 -51.73 -14.35 -4.21
CA LYS A 29 -51.60 -13.76 -2.87
C LYS A 29 -50.43 -12.79 -2.86
N VAL A 30 -50.70 -11.52 -2.50
CA VAL A 30 -49.70 -10.46 -2.37
C VAL A 30 -49.71 -9.88 -0.96
N SER A 31 -48.55 -9.53 -0.42
CA SER A 31 -48.43 -8.82 0.86
C SER A 31 -48.61 -7.31 0.66
N ALA A 32 -49.05 -6.59 1.70
CA ALA A 32 -49.07 -5.13 1.69
C ALA A 32 -47.66 -4.52 1.45
N ARG A 33 -46.59 -5.26 1.78
CA ARG A 33 -45.20 -4.84 1.54
C ARG A 33 -44.74 -5.02 0.09
N ASP A 34 -45.41 -5.89 -0.67
CA ASP A 34 -45.09 -6.14 -2.09
C ASP A 34 -45.79 -5.12 -3.01
N MET A 35 -46.55 -4.19 -2.43
CA MET A 35 -47.15 -3.10 -3.17
C MET A 35 -46.06 -2.21 -3.78
N PRO A 36 -46.28 -1.65 -4.98
CA PRO A 36 -45.30 -0.80 -5.65
C PRO A 36 -44.83 0.36 -4.75
N GLY A 37 -43.54 0.35 -4.42
CA GLY A 37 -42.90 1.37 -3.59
C GLY A 37 -41.47 1.63 -4.08
N HIS A 38 -41.01 2.87 -4.03
CA HIS A 38 -39.69 3.28 -4.51
C HIS A 38 -39.39 2.82 -5.95
N LEU A 39 -40.28 3.19 -6.89
CA LEU A 39 -40.17 2.83 -8.31
C LEU A 39 -38.98 3.48 -9.05
N HIS A 40 -38.29 4.42 -8.40
CA HIS A 40 -37.18 5.16 -8.98
C HIS A 40 -35.92 4.92 -8.17
N LEU A 41 -34.90 4.40 -8.83
CA LEU A 41 -33.55 4.29 -8.27
C LEU A 41 -32.91 5.67 -8.30
N LYS A 42 -32.24 6.04 -7.20
CA LYS A 42 -31.41 7.25 -7.16
C LYS A 42 -30.06 6.93 -7.78
N GLU A 43 -29.66 7.72 -8.74
CA GLU A 43 -28.35 7.64 -9.36
C GLU A 43 -27.38 8.60 -8.69
N ARG A 44 -26.08 8.31 -8.78
CA ARG A 44 -25.05 9.21 -8.30
C ARG A 44 -24.88 10.33 -9.33
N GLY A 45 -25.19 11.56 -8.95
CA GLY A 45 -24.93 12.73 -9.79
C GLY A 45 -23.45 13.13 -9.79
N LYS A 46 -23.08 14.06 -10.68
CA LYS A 46 -21.76 14.69 -10.69
C LYS A 46 -21.40 15.25 -9.31
N GLY A 47 -20.20 14.94 -8.82
CA GLY A 47 -19.72 15.32 -7.49
C GLY A 47 -20.14 14.38 -6.35
N GLN A 48 -21.00 13.38 -6.59
CA GLN A 48 -21.41 12.37 -5.59
C GLN A 48 -20.64 11.04 -5.72
N GLY A 49 -19.52 11.06 -6.47
CA GLY A 49 -18.77 9.87 -6.83
C GLY A 49 -19.49 9.07 -7.92
N ALA A 50 -20.01 9.75 -8.94
CA ALA A 50 -20.43 9.08 -10.17
C ALA A 50 -19.22 8.36 -10.80
N PRO A 51 -19.42 7.23 -11.50
CA PRO A 51 -18.31 6.51 -12.13
C PRO A 51 -17.50 7.40 -13.08
N GLU A 52 -18.18 8.27 -13.83
CA GLU A 52 -17.57 9.27 -14.72
C GLU A 52 -16.59 10.20 -13.98
N ASP A 53 -16.89 10.55 -12.73
CA ASP A 53 -16.00 11.41 -11.95
C ASP A 53 -14.78 10.65 -11.40
N LEU A 54 -14.86 9.32 -11.27
CA LEU A 54 -13.78 8.48 -10.74
C LEU A 54 -12.77 8.11 -11.82
N GLU A 55 -13.22 7.90 -13.05
CA GLU A 55 -12.37 7.52 -14.19
C GLU A 55 -11.28 8.55 -14.49
N GLY A 56 -11.53 9.84 -14.22
CA GLY A 56 -10.58 10.93 -14.46
C GLY A 56 -9.67 11.28 -13.28
N ARG A 57 -9.73 10.56 -12.15
CA ARG A 57 -8.98 10.90 -10.93
C ARG A 57 -7.85 9.92 -10.65
N ASP A 58 -6.68 10.47 -10.33
CA ASP A 58 -5.55 9.73 -9.80
C ASP A 58 -5.75 9.42 -8.30
N LEU A 59 -6.50 8.36 -8.00
CA LEU A 59 -6.87 7.99 -6.62
C LEU A 59 -5.67 7.76 -5.71
N LYS A 60 -4.56 7.25 -6.24
CA LYS A 60 -3.33 6.99 -5.46
C LYS A 60 -2.75 8.30 -4.91
N ARG A 61 -2.60 9.31 -5.78
CA ARG A 61 -2.03 10.60 -5.39
C ARG A 61 -2.94 11.32 -4.39
N GLU A 62 -4.25 11.36 -4.67
CA GLU A 62 -5.23 11.98 -3.77
C GLU A 62 -5.23 11.32 -2.37
N LEU A 63 -5.05 10.00 -2.31
CA LEU A 63 -4.95 9.26 -1.06
C LEU A 63 -3.67 9.64 -0.30
N GLU A 64 -2.52 9.64 -0.97
CA GLU A 64 -1.23 9.97 -0.36
C GLU A 64 -1.21 11.40 0.20
N GLU A 65 -1.70 12.38 -0.57
CA GLU A 65 -1.84 13.77 -0.12
C GLU A 65 -2.73 13.89 1.13
N LYS A 66 -3.87 13.19 1.16
CA LYS A 66 -4.78 13.20 2.32
C LYS A 66 -4.18 12.49 3.52
N GLU A 67 -3.42 11.42 3.31
CA GLU A 67 -2.71 10.73 4.39
C GLU A 67 -1.63 11.62 4.99
N GLN A 68 -0.84 12.31 4.16
CA GLN A 68 0.16 13.27 4.64
C GLN A 68 -0.51 14.41 5.43
N GLN A 69 -1.59 15.01 4.91
CA GLN A 69 -2.34 16.04 5.63
C GLN A 69 -2.91 15.53 6.95
N HIS A 70 -3.45 14.31 6.96
CA HIS A 70 -3.96 13.70 8.18
C HIS A 70 -2.83 13.48 9.19
N ARG A 71 -1.70 12.89 8.77
CA ARG A 71 -0.52 12.67 9.64
C ARG A 71 -0.01 13.98 10.23
N LYS A 72 0.14 15.02 9.40
CA LYS A 72 0.50 16.37 9.84
C LYS A 72 -0.46 16.89 10.89
N LYS A 73 -1.77 16.80 10.63
CA LYS A 73 -2.79 17.20 11.60
C LYS A 73 -2.70 16.43 12.92
N THR A 74 -2.51 15.11 12.88
CA THR A 74 -2.36 14.29 14.08
C THR A 74 -1.11 14.66 14.87
N LYS A 75 0.03 14.89 14.19
CA LYS A 75 1.28 15.34 14.80
C LYS A 75 1.12 16.72 15.45
N ILE A 76 0.45 17.67 14.79
CA ILE A 76 0.12 18.97 15.39
C ILE A 76 -0.76 18.81 16.62
N GLU A 77 -1.79 17.96 16.57
CA GLU A 77 -2.71 17.74 17.70
C GLU A 77 -2.00 17.12 18.90
N GLU A 78 -1.11 16.15 18.66
CA GLU A 78 -0.24 15.56 19.68
C GLU A 78 0.74 16.60 20.25
N LEU A 79 1.42 17.39 19.41
CA LEU A 79 2.30 18.46 19.88
C LEU A 79 1.55 19.51 20.70
N LYS A 80 0.31 19.85 20.34
CA LYS A 80 -0.55 20.78 21.11
C LYS A 80 -1.01 20.20 22.45
N GLU A 81 -1.07 18.88 22.59
CA GLU A 81 -1.35 18.25 23.88
C GLU A 81 -0.16 18.38 24.85
N TYR A 82 1.06 18.38 24.33
CA TYR A 82 2.30 18.47 25.12
C TYR A 82 2.87 19.89 25.25
N ALA A 83 2.52 20.81 24.35
CA ALA A 83 2.95 22.20 24.37
C ALA A 83 2.02 23.04 25.28
N ASP A 84 2.56 23.62 26.35
CA ASP A 84 1.87 24.66 27.12
C ASP A 84 1.46 25.83 26.19
N GLU A 85 0.38 26.53 26.52
CA GLU A 85 -0.44 27.43 25.66
C GLU A 85 0.31 28.55 24.85
N ASP A 86 1.63 28.70 25.00
CA ASP A 86 2.43 29.82 24.48
C ASP A 86 3.45 29.45 23.37
N VAL A 87 3.43 28.23 22.80
CA VAL A 87 4.33 27.84 21.69
C VAL A 87 3.56 27.54 20.40
N ASP A 88 3.79 28.35 19.37
CA ASP A 88 3.22 28.18 18.03
C ASP A 88 3.69 26.87 17.38
N ALA A 89 2.89 25.80 17.54
CA ALA A 89 3.15 24.46 16.99
C ALA A 89 3.22 24.40 15.44
N ASP A 90 2.80 25.47 14.75
CA ASP A 90 2.86 25.56 13.28
C ASP A 90 4.30 25.73 12.75
N VAL A 91 5.26 26.16 13.58
CA VAL A 91 6.66 26.41 13.16
C VAL A 91 7.49 25.13 13.04
N TRP A 92 7.08 24.03 13.70
CA TRP A 92 7.85 22.79 13.80
C TRP A 92 7.52 21.73 12.73
N LEU A 93 6.60 22.03 11.80
CA LEU A 93 6.05 21.04 10.88
C LEU A 93 6.58 21.11 9.44
N ASP A 94 7.41 22.11 9.13
CA ASP A 94 8.05 22.27 7.81
C ASP A 94 9.38 21.52 7.70
N GLU A 95 9.90 20.95 8.81
CA GLU A 95 11.17 20.20 8.87
C GLU A 95 10.97 18.68 8.86
N ASP A 96 10.01 18.18 8.07
CA ASP A 96 10.03 16.78 7.64
C ASP A 96 10.56 16.77 6.20
N THR A 97 11.87 17.01 6.10
CA THR A 97 12.71 16.68 4.94
C THR A 97 12.32 15.29 4.44
N ASP A 98 12.07 15.19 3.14
CA ASP A 98 11.94 13.94 2.39
C ASP A 98 12.99 12.92 2.87
N GLU A 99 12.58 11.91 3.64
CA GLU A 99 13.26 10.61 3.68
C GLU A 99 12.98 9.89 2.34
N GLN A 100 13.37 10.51 1.23
CA GLN A 100 13.69 9.82 0.01
C GLN A 100 15.18 9.53 0.03
N GLU A 101 15.46 8.26 0.23
CA GLU A 101 16.71 7.58 -0.05
C GLU A 101 17.07 7.77 -1.55
N GLU A 102 17.66 8.91 -1.93
CA GLU A 102 18.53 9.03 -3.10
C GLU A 102 19.52 10.18 -2.88
N GLY A 103 20.77 9.94 -3.31
CA GLY A 103 21.93 10.78 -3.02
C GLY A 103 21.74 12.25 -3.36
N GLY A 104 21.44 13.05 -2.33
CA GLY A 104 21.50 14.50 -2.37
C GLY A 104 22.94 14.97 -2.23
N GLN A 105 23.50 15.39 -3.35
CA GLN A 105 24.76 16.11 -3.47
C GLN A 105 24.74 17.34 -2.54
N VAL A 106 25.47 17.25 -1.43
CA VAL A 106 25.80 18.41 -0.60
C VAL A 106 26.77 19.26 -1.42
N GLU A 107 26.34 20.43 -1.90
CA GLU A 107 27.27 21.43 -2.42
C GLU A 107 28.18 21.85 -1.26
N ASN A 108 29.41 21.33 -1.32
CA ASN A 108 30.48 21.60 -0.38
C ASN A 108 30.86 23.08 -0.53
N GLY A 109 30.47 23.90 0.43
CA GLY A 109 31.06 25.21 0.63
C GLY A 109 32.51 25.01 1.06
N GLU A 110 33.44 25.26 0.15
CA GLU A 110 34.87 25.30 0.41
C GLU A 110 35.18 26.41 1.42
N GLU A 111 35.19 26.07 2.71
CA GLU A 111 35.92 26.81 3.73
C GLU A 111 37.22 26.05 3.99
N GLU A 112 38.29 26.48 3.32
CA GLU A 112 39.67 26.09 3.60
C GLU A 112 40.07 26.65 4.98
N GLU A 113 39.81 25.90 6.04
CA GLU A 113 40.53 26.06 7.31
C GLU A 113 41.71 25.07 7.30
N GLU A 114 42.88 25.60 6.90
CA GLU A 114 44.19 25.00 7.14
C GLU A 114 44.46 24.97 8.65
N GLU A 115 44.04 23.89 9.32
CA GLU A 115 44.47 23.56 10.68
C GLU A 115 45.43 22.37 10.62
N ASP A 116 46.73 22.67 10.65
CA ASP A 116 47.84 21.71 10.77
C ASP A 116 47.82 21.08 12.17
N SER A 117 46.89 20.14 12.38
CA SER A 117 46.87 19.23 13.52
C SER A 117 47.22 17.83 13.03
N ASN A 118 48.51 17.49 13.10
CA ASN A 118 49.00 16.11 12.90
C ASN A 118 48.54 15.23 14.08
N ASP A 119 47.27 14.83 14.11
CA ASP A 119 46.79 13.75 14.98
C ASP A 119 46.77 12.43 14.19
N GLU A 120 47.73 11.56 14.49
CA GLU A 120 47.94 10.23 13.87
C GLU A 120 46.68 9.33 13.92
N GLU A 121 45.70 9.65 14.78
CA GLU A 121 44.44 8.92 14.96
C GLU A 121 43.42 9.18 13.81
N GLU A 122 43.44 10.36 13.17
CA GLU A 122 42.51 10.69 12.07
C GLU A 122 42.90 9.99 10.76
N ASP A 123 44.20 9.86 10.51
CA ASP A 123 44.77 9.12 9.39
C ASP A 123 44.51 7.61 9.47
N GLU A 124 44.37 7.05 10.67
CA GLU A 124 43.99 5.65 10.86
C GLU A 124 42.49 5.43 10.56
N LEU A 125 41.62 6.37 10.97
CA LEU A 125 40.19 6.31 10.75
C LEU A 125 39.82 6.39 9.25
N LEU A 126 40.51 7.24 8.49
CA LEU A 126 40.31 7.37 7.04
C LEU A 126 40.66 6.08 6.28
N LYS A 127 41.73 5.39 6.71
CA LYS A 127 42.13 4.09 6.12
C LYS A 127 41.13 2.98 6.47
N GLU A 128 40.54 3.01 7.67
CA GLU A 128 39.50 2.06 8.04
C GLU A 128 38.21 2.28 7.24
N LEU A 129 37.81 3.54 7.03
CA LEU A 129 36.66 3.87 6.17
C LEU A 129 36.88 3.46 4.72
N GLU A 130 38.08 3.65 4.17
CA GLU A 130 38.41 3.20 2.81
C GLU A 130 38.33 1.68 2.70
N ARG A 131 38.80 0.95 3.72
CA ARG A 131 38.68 -0.51 3.80
C ARG A 131 37.22 -0.97 3.83
N ILE A 132 36.36 -0.31 4.62
CA ILE A 132 34.93 -0.62 4.71
C ILE A 132 34.21 -0.32 3.38
N LYS A 133 34.55 0.79 2.73
CA LYS A 133 33.98 1.14 1.41
C LYS A 133 34.37 0.11 0.34
N ARG A 134 35.63 -0.32 0.32
CA ARG A 134 36.11 -1.35 -0.62
C ARG A 134 35.43 -2.70 -0.36
N GLU A 135 35.27 -3.10 0.90
CA GLU A 135 34.58 -4.34 1.27
C GLU A 135 33.10 -4.32 0.86
N ARG A 136 32.40 -3.20 1.10
CA ARG A 136 31.00 -3.03 0.67
C ARG A 136 30.85 -2.99 -0.85
N GLU A 137 31.78 -2.38 -1.57
CA GLU A 137 31.74 -2.36 -3.03
C GLU A 137 31.98 -3.76 -3.62
N GLU A 138 32.89 -4.55 -3.05
CA GLU A 138 33.11 -5.94 -3.44
C GLU A 138 31.89 -6.82 -3.13
N GLU A 139 31.23 -6.61 -1.98
CA GLU A 139 29.99 -7.31 -1.64
C GLU A 139 28.85 -6.95 -2.59
N ARG A 140 28.69 -5.65 -2.91
CA ARG A 140 27.71 -5.17 -3.89
C ARG A 140 27.96 -5.77 -5.27
N ARG A 141 29.21 -5.76 -5.74
CA ARG A 141 29.59 -6.37 -7.03
C ARG A 141 29.29 -7.88 -7.05
N ARG A 142 29.60 -8.59 -5.96
CA ARG A 142 29.30 -10.02 -5.84
C ARG A 142 27.79 -10.30 -5.86
N LYS A 143 27.00 -9.44 -5.21
CA LYS A 143 25.54 -9.53 -5.20
C LYS A 143 24.94 -9.23 -6.57
N GLU A 144 25.44 -8.21 -7.27
CA GLU A 144 25.03 -7.87 -8.63
C GLU A 144 25.36 -9.00 -9.63
N GLU A 145 26.54 -9.63 -9.51
CA GLU A 145 26.90 -10.81 -10.30
C GLU A 145 25.96 -12.00 -10.02
N GLU A 146 25.59 -12.24 -8.76
CA GLU A 146 24.65 -13.29 -8.38
C GLU A 146 23.22 -13.02 -8.89
N GLU A 147 22.76 -11.77 -8.78
CA GLU A 147 21.45 -11.36 -9.31
C GLU A 147 21.40 -11.44 -10.83
N ARG A 148 22.47 -11.03 -11.52
CA ARG A 148 22.57 -11.17 -12.97
C ARG A 148 22.58 -12.63 -13.40
N ALA A 149 23.31 -13.50 -12.71
CA ALA A 149 23.30 -14.94 -12.98
C ALA A 149 21.91 -15.56 -12.74
N LYS A 150 21.20 -15.12 -11.70
CA LYS A 150 19.80 -15.52 -11.45
C LYS A 150 18.88 -15.06 -12.58
N GLN A 151 19.01 -13.82 -13.04
CA GLN A 151 18.24 -13.30 -14.17
C GLN A 151 18.51 -14.09 -15.45
N GLU A 152 19.77 -14.36 -15.79
CA GLU A 152 20.15 -15.17 -16.96
C GLU A 152 19.60 -16.61 -16.87
N SER A 153 19.61 -17.21 -15.66
CA SER A 153 19.02 -18.54 -15.44
C SER A 153 17.50 -18.55 -15.63
N LEU A 154 16.82 -17.49 -15.18
CA LEU A 154 15.38 -17.34 -15.29
C LEU A 154 14.97 -17.05 -16.73
N GLU A 155 15.73 -16.23 -17.45
CA GLU A 155 15.55 -16.00 -18.88
C GLU A 155 15.73 -17.28 -19.69
N LEU A 156 16.74 -18.09 -19.35
CA LEU A 156 16.97 -19.39 -19.98
C LEU A 156 15.83 -20.39 -19.65
N GLU A 157 15.37 -20.44 -18.40
CA GLU A 157 14.22 -21.26 -18.02
C GLU A 157 12.95 -20.81 -18.77
N ARG A 158 12.72 -19.51 -18.88
CA ARG A 158 11.59 -18.93 -19.62
C ARG A 158 11.68 -19.23 -21.12
N ALA A 159 12.87 -19.16 -21.71
CA ALA A 159 13.10 -19.53 -23.11
C ALA A 159 12.88 -21.04 -23.34
N MET A 160 13.34 -21.89 -22.43
CA MET A 160 13.13 -23.34 -22.48
C MET A 160 11.66 -23.72 -22.31
N ARG A 161 10.97 -23.13 -21.33
CA ARG A 161 9.55 -23.38 -21.03
C ARG A 161 8.60 -22.71 -22.02
N GLY A 162 9.02 -21.62 -22.66
CA GLY A 162 8.25 -20.86 -23.63
C GLY A 162 8.11 -21.51 -25.00
N ASN A 163 8.83 -22.62 -25.27
CA ASN A 163 8.70 -23.37 -26.51
C ASN A 163 7.70 -24.54 -26.36
N PRO A 164 6.46 -24.43 -26.89
CA PRO A 164 5.43 -25.45 -26.72
C PRO A 164 5.79 -26.80 -27.37
N LEU A 165 6.66 -26.83 -28.39
CA LEU A 165 7.08 -28.07 -29.06
C LEU A 165 8.05 -28.92 -28.21
N LEU A 166 8.75 -28.33 -27.24
CA LEU A 166 9.68 -29.04 -26.34
C LEU A 166 9.00 -29.61 -25.10
N ASN A 167 7.85 -29.07 -24.69
CA ASN A 167 7.11 -29.53 -23.50
C ASN A 167 6.15 -30.72 -23.78
N GLU A 168 5.90 -31.06 -25.05
CA GLU A 168 4.95 -32.12 -25.46
C GLU A 168 5.61 -33.49 -25.74
N MET A 169 6.95 -33.61 -25.63
CA MET A 169 7.70 -34.84 -25.96
C MET A 169 8.03 -35.73 -24.74
N GLY A 170 7.26 -35.63 -23.65
CA GLY A 170 7.39 -36.42 -22.42
C GLY A 170 6.10 -37.11 -22.01
#